data_AF-A0A0B7NR94-F1
#
_entry.id   AF-A0A0B7NR94-F1
#
_cell.length_a   1.000
_cell.length_b   1.000
_cell.length_c   1.000
_cell.angle_alpha   90.00
_cell.angle_beta   90.00
_cell.angle_gamma   90.00
#
_symmetry.space_group_name_H-M   'P 1'
#
loop_
_entity.id
_entity.type
_entity.pdbx_description
1 polymer ?
#
loop_
_entity_poly.entity_id
_entity_poly.type
_entity_poly.pdbx_seq_one_letter_code
_entity_poly.pdbx_strand_id
1 'polypeptide(L)'
;MTELEAKISSLRKVYNNYSDEQKALFLYLLKFRFLKAKPAAERALINVRTAQGWVKRMKEDPEWDIYEKLTKSAVPNRNCRQSTNTS
;
A
#
# COMPACT_ATOMS: atom_id res chain seq x y z
N MET A 1 18.74 -14.83 -19.99
CA MET A 1 18.91 -14.12 -18.70
C MET A 1 17.73 -13.20 -18.42
N THR A 2 17.32 -12.34 -19.36
CA THR A 2 16.21 -11.38 -19.22
C THR A 2 14.83 -12.00 -18.99
N GLU A 3 14.50 -13.14 -19.61
CA GLU A 3 13.19 -13.78 -19.43
C GLU A 3 13.02 -14.42 -18.04
N LEU A 4 14.12 -14.91 -17.47
CA LEU A 4 14.18 -15.48 -16.11
C LEU A 4 14.05 -14.38 -15.06
N GLU A 5 14.71 -13.24 -15.26
CA GLU A 5 14.55 -12.04 -14.43
C GLU A 5 13.13 -11.48 -14.49
N ALA A 6 12.49 -11.48 -15.67
CA ALA A 6 11.10 -11.06 -15.82
C ALA A 6 10.12 -12.00 -15.08
N LYS A 7 10.33 -13.32 -15.13
CA LYS A 7 9.55 -14.32 -14.39
C LYS A 7 9.72 -14.19 -12.86
N ILE A 8 10.94 -13.95 -12.38
CA ILE A 8 11.22 -13.65 -10.96
C ILE A 8 10.59 -12.32 -10.55
N SER A 9 10.59 -11.33 -11.44
CA SER A 9 9.96 -10.02 -11.21
C SER A 9 8.43 -10.11 -11.18
N SER A 10 7.80 -10.97 -11.99
CA SER A 10 6.35 -11.22 -11.91
C SER A 10 5.95 -12.05 -10.70
N LEU A 11 6.86 -12.86 -10.15
CA LEU A 11 6.70 -13.50 -8.84
C LEU A 11 6.83 -12.51 -7.67
N ARG A 12 7.25 -11.25 -7.91
CA ARG A 12 7.35 -10.23 -6.86
C ARG A 12 5.96 -9.81 -6.39
N LYS A 13 5.56 -10.48 -5.31
CA LYS A 13 4.69 -10.02 -4.23
C LYS A 13 3.29 -9.68 -4.67
N VAL A 14 2.42 -10.69 -4.60
CA VAL A 14 1.03 -10.48 -4.23
C VAL A 14 1.04 -9.64 -2.96
N TYR A 15 0.72 -8.36 -3.08
CA TYR A 15 0.60 -7.50 -1.92
C TYR A 15 -0.53 -8.06 -1.06
N ASN A 16 -0.31 -8.14 0.26
CA ASN A 16 -1.40 -8.45 1.16
C ASN A 16 -2.44 -7.34 1.04
N ASN A 17 -3.56 -7.66 0.43
CA ASN A 17 -4.72 -6.79 0.40
C ASN A 17 -5.50 -7.03 1.68
N TYR A 18 -5.52 -6.02 2.55
CA TYR A 18 -6.29 -6.06 3.79
C TYR A 18 -7.63 -5.39 3.56
N SER A 19 -8.70 -6.01 4.05
CA SER A 19 -10.04 -5.42 3.96
C SER A 19 -10.15 -4.16 4.81
N ASP A 20 -11.13 -3.31 4.51
CA ASP A 20 -11.32 -2.07 5.26
C ASP A 20 -11.77 -2.35 6.70
N GLU A 21 -12.46 -3.47 6.95
CA GLU A 21 -12.78 -3.93 8.31
C GLU A 21 -11.51 -4.27 9.10
N GLN A 22 -10.52 -4.92 8.48
CA GLN A 22 -9.26 -5.24 9.15
C GLN A 22 -8.50 -3.96 9.51
N LYS A 23 -8.45 -2.99 8.59
CA LYS A 23 -7.82 -1.68 8.83
C LYS A 23 -8.55 -0.91 9.93
N ALA A 24 -9.88 -0.90 9.92
CA ALA A 24 -10.71 -0.24 10.92
C ALA A 24 -10.52 -0.84 12.30
N LEU A 25 -10.52 -2.17 12.41
CA LEU A 25 -10.28 -2.87 13.66
C LEU A 25 -8.89 -2.56 14.21
N PHE A 26 -7.86 -2.56 13.35
CA PHE A 26 -6.51 -2.18 13.74
C PHE A 26 -6.44 -0.75 14.29
N LEU A 27 -7.02 0.23 13.58
CA LEU A 27 -7.07 1.62 14.02
C LEU A 27 -7.82 1.79 15.34
N TYR A 28 -8.95 1.09 15.50
CA TYR A 28 -9.74 1.13 16.73
C TYR A 28 -8.93 0.62 17.93
N LEU A 29 -8.24 -0.51 17.76
CA LEU A 29 -7.39 -1.10 18.77
C LEU A 29 -6.20 -0.21 19.13
N LEU A 30 -5.64 0.51 18.16
CA LEU A 30 -4.53 1.42 18.36
C LEU A 30 -4.96 2.70 19.09
N LYS A 31 -6.03 3.36 18.62
CA LYS A 31 -6.46 4.69 19.11
C LYS A 31 -7.31 4.63 20.38
N PHE A 32 -8.22 3.66 20.49
CA PHE A 32 -9.20 3.63 21.60
C PHE A 32 -8.85 2.61 22.68
N ARG A 33 -8.14 1.53 22.33
CA ARG A 33 -7.66 0.53 23.29
C ARG A 33 -6.19 0.72 23.68
N PHE A 34 -5.52 1.73 23.12
CA PHE A 34 -4.11 2.08 23.38
C PHE A 34 -3.15 0.88 23.29
N LEU A 35 -3.45 -0.08 22.42
CA LEU A 35 -2.61 -1.25 22.23
C LEU A 35 -1.37 -0.91 21.42
N LYS A 36 -0.31 -1.68 21.62
CA LYS A 36 0.87 -1.62 20.75
C LYS A 36 0.56 -2.25 19.39
N ALA A 37 1.35 -1.90 18.36
CA ALA A 37 1.15 -2.36 16.99
C ALA A 37 1.06 -3.89 16.85
N LYS A 38 1.89 -4.65 17.57
CA LYS A 38 1.91 -6.12 17.52
C LYS A 38 0.58 -6.75 18.00
N PRO A 39 0.11 -6.52 19.24
CA PRO A 39 -1.15 -7.11 19.69
C PRO A 39 -2.38 -6.59 18.93
N ALA A 40 -2.33 -5.35 18.42
CA ALA A 40 -3.39 -4.84 17.54
C ALA A 40 -3.41 -5.58 16.18
N ALA A 41 -2.23 -5.86 15.60
CA ALA A 41 -2.11 -6.58 14.33
C ALA A 41 -2.58 -8.03 14.43
N GLU A 42 -2.20 -8.73 15.49
CA GLU A 42 -2.63 -10.12 15.75
C GLU A 42 -4.15 -10.23 15.83
N ARG A 43 -4.80 -9.28 16.52
CA ARG A 43 -6.28 -9.23 16.64
C ARG A 43 -6.99 -8.85 15.35
N ALA A 44 -6.36 -8.01 14.53
CA ALA A 44 -6.92 -7.58 13.25
C ALA A 44 -6.51 -8.48 12.06
N LEU A 45 -5.84 -9.61 12.33
CA LEU A 45 -5.33 -10.55 11.33
C LEU A 45 -4.44 -9.88 10.27
N ILE A 46 -3.67 -8.88 10.69
CA ILE A 46 -2.72 -8.14 9.86
C ILE A 46 -1.30 -8.61 10.17
N ASN A 47 -0.44 -8.62 9.14
CA ASN A 47 0.96 -8.97 9.35
C ASN A 47 1.63 -7.90 10.24
N VAL A 48 2.29 -8.34 11.32
CA VAL A 48 2.93 -7.46 12.31
C VAL A 48 3.90 -6.47 11.65
N ARG A 49 4.67 -6.90 10.65
CA ARG A 49 5.61 -6.02 9.93
C ARG A 49 4.89 -4.90 9.18
N THR A 50 3.74 -5.21 8.58
CA THR A 50 2.92 -4.22 7.89
C THR A 50 2.34 -3.23 8.89
N ALA A 51 1.75 -3.71 9.98
CA ALA A 51 1.18 -2.88 11.04
C ALA A 51 2.21 -1.94 11.67
N GLN A 52 3.44 -2.42 11.93
CA GLN A 52 4.53 -1.58 12.38
C GLN A 52 4.89 -0.50 11.36
N GLY A 53 4.93 -0.85 10.07
CA GLY A 53 5.13 0.10 8.99
C GLY A 53 4.05 1.18 8.93
N TRP A 54 2.79 0.81 9.12
CA TRP A 54 1.67 1.76 9.19
C TRP A 54 1.82 2.71 10.37
N VAL A 55 2.12 2.20 11.58
CA VAL A 55 2.33 3.05 12.76
C VAL A 55 3.51 3.99 12.58
N LYS A 56 4.58 3.56 11.91
CA LYS A 56 5.70 4.44 11.59
C LYS A 56 5.27 5.58 10.66
N ARG A 57 4.55 5.27 9.58
CA ARG A 57 4.04 6.28 8.65
C ARG A 57 3.09 7.26 9.31
N MET A 58 2.14 6.77 10.10
CA MET A 58 1.21 7.63 10.86
C MET A 58 1.92 8.61 11.81
N LYS A 59 3.16 8.33 12.22
CA LYS A 59 3.98 9.25 13.03
C LYS A 59 4.74 10.26 12.19
N GLU A 60 5.19 9.85 11.00
CA GLU A 60 5.96 10.69 10.08
C GLU A 60 5.05 11.63 9.28
N ASP A 61 3.88 11.15 8.91
CA ASP A 61 2.87 11.83 8.11
C ASP A 61 1.49 11.66 8.78
N PRO A 62 1.01 12.69 9.50
CA PRO A 62 -0.30 12.68 10.13
C PRO A 62 -1.48 12.68 9.14
N GLU A 63 -1.26 13.12 7.89
CA GLU A 63 -2.29 13.14 6.84
C GLU A 63 -2.39 11.77 6.13
N TRP A 64 -1.40 10.90 6.31
CA TRP A 64 -1.39 9.57 5.70
C TRP A 64 -2.52 8.68 6.25
N ASP A 65 -3.39 8.24 5.35
CA ASP A 65 -4.50 7.33 5.68
C ASP A 65 -4.21 5.87 5.26
N ILE A 66 -4.61 4.95 6.13
CA ILE A 66 -4.51 3.50 5.94
C ILE A 66 -5.46 2.97 4.86
N TYR A 67 -6.57 3.69 4.62
CA TYR A 67 -7.56 3.32 3.61
C TYR A 67 -7.19 3.82 2.22
N GLU A 68 -6.31 4.82 2.14
CA GLU A 68 -5.92 5.39 0.87
C GLU A 68 -5.24 4.30 0.04
N LYS A 69 -5.94 3.88 -1.02
CA LYS A 69 -5.34 3.07 -2.05
C LYS A 69 -4.16 3.88 -2.56
N LEU A 70 -2.97 3.30 -2.54
CA LEU A 70 -1.87 3.72 -3.41
C LEU A 70 -2.41 3.64 -4.84
N THR A 71 -3.11 4.68 -5.28
CA THR A 71 -3.27 5.01 -6.67
C THR A 71 -1.84 5.21 -7.11
N LYS A 72 -1.26 4.17 -7.72
CA LYS A 72 -0.13 4.37 -8.60
C LYS A 72 -0.64 5.46 -9.53
N SER A 73 -0.17 6.68 -9.31
CA SER A 73 -0.39 7.85 -10.14
C SER A 73 -0.55 7.33 -11.56
N ALA A 74 -1.76 7.47 -12.11
CA ALA A 74 -2.00 7.19 -13.51
C ALA A 74 -0.87 7.89 -14.24
N VAL A 75 0.08 7.12 -14.76
CA VAL A 75 1.23 7.68 -15.47
C VAL A 75 0.59 8.45 -16.62
N PRO A 76 0.69 9.79 -16.69
CA PRO A 76 0.19 10.47 -17.85
C PRO A 76 1.07 9.99 -18.98
N ASN A 77 0.50 9.21 -19.89
CA ASN A 77 1.16 8.79 -21.11
C ASN A 77 1.53 10.04 -21.91
N ARG A 78 2.72 10.59 -21.67
CA ARG A 78 3.28 11.70 -22.43
C ARG A 78 3.89 11.18 -23.74
N ASN A 79 3.09 10.49 -24.55
CA ASN A 79 3.36 10.29 -25.97
C ASN A 79 2.14 10.75 -26.80
N CYS A 80 1.66 11.96 -26.54
CA CYS A 80 0.98 12.76 -27.55
C CYS A 80 2.02 13.72 -28.14
N ARG A 81 2.88 13.20 -29.03
CA ARG A 81 3.69 14.04 -29.92
C ARG A 81 2.90 14.19 -31.20
N GLN A 82 2.38 15.39 -31.39
CA GLN A 82 1.82 15.88 -32.64
C GLN A 82 2.84 15.64 -33.77
N SER A 83 2.38 15.05 -34.88
CA SER A 83 2.98 15.25 -36.20
C SER A 83 1.80 15.22 -37.18
N THR A 84 1.18 16.38 -37.41
CA THR A 84 1.38 17.22 -38.60
C THR A 84 0.91 16.53 -39.88
N ASN A 85 -0.28 16.96 -40.32
CA ASN A 85 -0.76 16.82 -41.69
C ASN A 85 0.34 17.25 -42.68
N THR A 86 0.49 16.51 -43.77
CA THR A 86 1.07 17.02 -45.00
C THR A 86 0.23 16.49 -46.16
N SER A 87 -0.15 17.41 -47.04
CA SER A 87 -1.04 17.27 -48.18
C SER A 87 -0.62 16.23 -49.21
#